data_AF-A0A2E1RA47-F1
#
_entry.id   AF-A0A2E1RA47-F1
#
_cell.length_a   1.000
_cell.length_b   1.000
_cell.length_c   1.000
_cell.angle_alpha   90.00
_cell.angle_beta   90.00
_cell.angle_gamma   90.00
#
_symmetry.space_group_name_H-M   'P 1'
#
loop_
_entity.id
_entity.type
_entity.pdbx_description
1 polymer ?
#
loop_
_entity_poly.entity_id
_entity_poly.type
_entity_poly.pdbx_seq_one_letter_code
_entity_poly.pdbx_strand_id
1 'polypeptide(L)'
;MAELDHIFLINVEDDETRIALLHGKKLDNLYIEQTHRSQKVGNIYCGKVVKVQPSFQAAFIDYGEERHGFLSLSDINFQVYKPGREGRGRPSISQVLKPGQKILVQVIKDEIGHKGASLTTNISLAGRFLVFMPDSDRGGVSKKIEDEDQRARLRHLLKGLGSENSSAIIRTVGVDRSLTELKRDYTILRRTWNEIKDEYEEQAAPGILYQEEDAMLRMIRDYYNESVKEIVIDEPIAFQHALEFFKTHMPAEQKKLQLYLGEKSLFSSYEIEGQIEVLHHHQVPLPSGGSLVIMPTEALVAIDVNSGRSNQERNVEATALRTNLEAAEEVSRQLRLRNLGGLIVVDFIDMENTKNRLAVE
;
A
#
# COMPACT_ATOMS: atom_id res chain seq x y z
N MET A 1 -29.03 -4.93 0.13
CA MET A 1 -28.34 -4.12 1.15
C MET A 1 -28.03 -2.80 0.47
N ALA A 2 -28.41 -1.66 1.05
CA ALA A 2 -27.99 -0.37 0.51
C ALA A 2 -26.46 -0.37 0.51
N GLU A 3 -25.83 -0.34 -0.66
CA GLU A 3 -24.39 -0.11 -0.76
C GLU A 3 -24.14 1.23 -0.08
N LEU A 4 -23.56 1.17 1.11
CA LEU A 4 -23.16 2.37 1.82
C LEU A 4 -21.93 2.89 1.08
N ASP A 5 -22.12 4.07 0.49
CA ASP A 5 -21.14 4.75 -0.34
C ASP A 5 -19.82 4.98 0.40
N HIS A 6 -18.69 4.65 -0.25
CA HIS A 6 -17.37 5.04 0.23
C HIS A 6 -17.04 6.47 -0.20
N ILE A 7 -16.42 7.24 0.71
CA ILE A 7 -15.98 8.61 0.44
C ILE A 7 -14.51 8.74 0.80
N PHE A 8 -13.73 9.36 -0.08
CA PHE A 8 -12.34 9.72 0.20
C PHE A 8 -12.30 11.20 0.56
N LEU A 9 -11.77 11.53 1.73
CA LEU A 9 -11.50 12.90 2.14
C LEU A 9 -10.00 13.09 2.23
N ILE A 10 -9.48 14.03 1.47
CA ILE A 10 -8.04 14.34 1.40
C ILE A 10 -7.89 15.78 1.89
N ASN A 11 -7.29 15.91 3.06
CA ASN A 11 -6.89 17.18 3.63
C ASN A 11 -5.38 17.35 3.45
N VAL A 12 -4.98 18.42 2.78
CA VAL A 12 -3.58 18.73 2.50
C VAL A 12 -3.19 19.98 3.29
N GLU A 13 -2.27 19.82 4.23
CA GLU A 13 -1.66 20.90 5.02
C GLU A 13 -0.19 21.05 4.61
N ASP A 14 0.48 22.10 5.12
CA ASP A 14 1.88 22.37 4.79
C ASP A 14 2.84 21.25 5.26
N ASP A 15 2.57 20.64 6.42
CA ASP A 15 3.44 19.66 7.07
C ASP A 15 2.97 18.21 6.96
N GLU A 16 1.69 17.99 6.63
CA GLU A 16 1.13 16.66 6.43
C GLU A 16 -0.02 16.62 5.40
N THR A 17 -0.18 15.46 4.77
CA THR A 17 -1.36 15.09 3.99
C THR A 17 -2.10 13.99 4.72
N ARG A 18 -3.38 14.23 5.02
CA ARG A 18 -4.28 13.29 5.70
C ARG A 18 -5.34 12.79 4.74
N ILE A 19 -5.48 11.47 4.64
CA ILE A 19 -6.41 10.80 3.74
C ILE A 19 -7.32 9.90 4.56
N ALA A 20 -8.59 10.27 4.68
CA ALA A 20 -9.61 9.51 5.37
C ALA A 20 -10.50 8.75 4.38
N LEU A 21 -10.68 7.45 4.59
CA LEU A 21 -11.68 6.66 3.90
C LEU A 21 -12.88 6.47 4.81
N LEU A 22 -14.04 6.91 4.34
CA LEU A 22 -15.31 6.78 5.05
C LEU A 22 -16.20 5.72 4.42
N HIS A 23 -17.01 5.11 5.26
CA HIS A 23 -18.16 4.31 4.87
C HIS A 23 -19.39 4.89 5.58
N GLY A 24 -20.22 5.64 4.83
CA GLY A 24 -21.22 6.54 5.41
C GLY A 24 -20.57 7.64 6.25
N LYS A 25 -20.85 7.66 7.56
CA LYS A 25 -20.25 8.62 8.52
C LYS A 25 -19.09 8.01 9.35
N LYS A 26 -18.77 6.73 9.16
CA LYS A 26 -17.77 6.02 9.95
C LYS A 26 -16.42 6.11 9.27
N LEU A 27 -15.39 6.48 10.04
CA LEU A 27 -14.00 6.47 9.60
C LEU A 27 -13.50 5.02 9.54
N ASP A 28 -13.29 4.50 8.34
CA ASP A 28 -12.84 3.13 8.12
C ASP A 28 -11.32 3.03 8.08
N ASN A 29 -10.66 4.06 7.55
CA ASN A 29 -9.21 4.11 7.44
C ASN A 29 -8.68 5.55 7.41
N LEU A 30 -7.45 5.76 7.90
CA LEU A 30 -6.78 7.05 7.97
C LEU A 30 -5.32 6.87 7.62
N TYR A 31 -4.84 7.62 6.64
CA TYR A 31 -3.43 7.68 6.26
C TYR A 31 -2.92 9.09 6.48
N ILE A 32 -1.73 9.19 7.07
CA ILE A 32 -1.06 10.46 7.33
C ILE A 32 0.35 10.35 6.76
N GLU A 33 0.68 11.20 5.79
CA GLU A 33 2.03 11.32 5.23
C GLU A 33 2.59 12.70 5.59
N GLN A 34 3.78 12.74 6.20
CA GLN A 34 4.45 13.99 6.56
C GLN A 34 5.25 14.54 5.37
N THR A 35 5.08 15.82 5.05
CA THR A 35 5.68 16.48 3.87
C THR A 35 7.21 16.43 3.88
N HIS A 36 7.83 16.46 5.06
CA HIS A 36 9.29 16.46 5.21
C HIS A 36 9.94 15.08 5.07
N ARG A 37 9.13 14.01 4.96
CA ARG A 37 9.61 12.63 4.79
C ARG A 37 9.09 12.09 3.47
N SER A 38 9.73 12.50 2.37
CA SER A 38 9.42 11.94 1.06
C SER A 38 9.74 10.44 1.07
N GLN A 39 8.69 9.60 1.00
CA GLN A 39 8.85 8.17 0.88
C GLN A 39 9.50 7.85 -0.48
N LYS A 40 10.72 7.32 -0.45
CA LYS A 40 11.46 6.98 -1.70
C LYS A 40 11.11 5.59 -2.22
N VAL A 41 10.35 4.80 -1.47
CA VAL A 41 9.95 3.44 -1.85
C VAL A 41 9.14 3.49 -3.14
N GLY A 42 9.55 2.71 -4.13
CA GLY A 42 8.97 2.70 -5.48
C GLY A 42 9.77 3.48 -6.51
N ASN A 43 10.54 4.50 -6.09
CA ASN A 43 11.37 5.30 -7.00
C ASN A 43 12.41 4.44 -7.71
N ILE A 44 12.68 4.78 -8.98
CA ILE A 44 13.67 4.11 -9.82
C ILE A 44 14.77 5.09 -10.16
N TYR A 45 16.01 4.62 -10.07
CA TYR A 45 17.21 5.43 -10.23
C TYR A 45 18.18 4.79 -11.22
N CYS A 46 18.89 5.66 -11.94
CA CYS A 46 20.16 5.33 -12.55
C CYS A 46 21.21 5.34 -11.43
N GLY A 47 21.93 4.24 -11.26
CA GLY A 47 22.97 4.11 -10.24
C GLY A 47 24.28 3.62 -10.80
N LYS A 48 25.31 3.64 -9.95
CA LYS A 48 26.65 3.15 -10.22
C LYS A 48 27.12 2.28 -9.07
N VAL A 49 27.59 1.09 -9.39
CA VAL A 49 28.15 0.17 -8.39
C VAL A 49 29.43 0.79 -7.81
N VAL A 50 29.43 1.16 -6.54
CA VAL A 50 30.60 1.71 -5.85
C VAL A 50 31.52 0.58 -5.41
N LYS A 51 30.94 -0.41 -4.74
CA LYS A 51 31.69 -1.52 -4.14
C LYS A 51 30.87 -2.79 -4.15
N VAL A 52 31.52 -3.91 -4.45
CA VAL A 52 30.95 -5.24 -4.34
C VAL A 52 31.55 -5.91 -3.11
N GLN A 53 30.70 -6.50 -2.25
CA GLN A 53 31.10 -7.13 -1.00
C GLN A 53 30.70 -8.62 -1.00
N PRO A 54 31.63 -9.53 -1.34
CA PRO A 54 31.32 -10.95 -1.54
C PRO A 54 30.97 -11.68 -0.24
N SER A 55 31.50 -11.23 0.91
CA SER A 55 31.32 -11.90 2.19
C SER A 55 29.86 -12.00 2.63
N PHE A 56 29.00 -11.06 2.23
CA PHE A 56 27.56 -11.10 2.47
C PHE A 56 26.73 -10.95 1.18
N GLN A 57 27.35 -11.22 0.02
CA GLN A 57 26.67 -11.28 -1.28
C GLN A 57 25.83 -10.04 -1.61
N ALA A 58 26.41 -8.85 -1.47
CA ALA A 58 25.74 -7.58 -1.77
C ALA A 58 26.69 -6.52 -2.36
N ALA A 59 26.12 -5.47 -2.95
CA ALA A 59 26.82 -4.35 -3.53
C ALA A 59 26.26 -3.02 -3.00
N PHE A 60 27.13 -2.02 -2.90
CA PHE A 60 26.75 -0.65 -2.57
C PHE A 60 26.62 0.15 -3.86
N ILE A 61 25.48 0.79 -4.03
CA ILE A 61 25.13 1.55 -5.23
C ILE A 61 25.06 3.02 -4.88
N ASP A 62 25.80 3.85 -5.61
CA ASP A 62 25.57 5.28 -5.64
C ASP A 62 24.44 5.54 -6.64
N TYR A 63 23.33 6.08 -6.15
CA TYR A 63 22.13 6.37 -6.94
C TYR A 63 21.75 7.86 -6.86
N GLY A 64 22.67 8.71 -6.42
CA GLY A 64 22.49 10.17 -6.32
C GLY A 64 22.00 10.68 -4.96
N GLU A 65 21.71 9.79 -4.01
CA GLU A 65 21.35 10.15 -2.63
C GLU A 65 22.57 10.26 -1.71
N GLU A 66 22.41 10.88 -0.53
CA GLU A 66 23.49 11.08 0.44
C GLU A 66 24.18 9.78 0.88
N ARG A 67 23.44 8.66 0.89
CA ARG A 67 23.94 7.35 1.31
C ARG A 67 23.83 6.36 0.18
N HIS A 68 24.85 5.51 0.06
CA HIS A 68 24.80 4.41 -0.89
C HIS A 68 23.72 3.41 -0.51
N GLY A 69 22.96 2.97 -1.51
CA GLY A 69 21.95 1.94 -1.37
C GLY A 69 22.58 0.56 -1.29
N PHE A 70 21.86 -0.37 -0.67
CA PHE A 70 22.24 -1.75 -0.48
C PHE A 70 21.49 -2.66 -1.47
N LEU A 71 22.21 -3.29 -2.39
CA LEU A 71 21.66 -4.25 -3.36
C LEU A 71 22.15 -5.65 -3.03
N SER A 72 21.23 -6.53 -2.61
CA SER A 72 21.56 -7.94 -2.32
C SER A 72 21.57 -8.79 -3.59
N LEU A 73 22.32 -9.90 -3.61
CA LEU A 73 22.30 -10.85 -4.72
C LEU A 73 20.90 -11.43 -4.99
N SER A 74 20.06 -11.59 -3.97
CA SER A 74 18.65 -12.02 -4.13
C SER A 74 17.80 -11.03 -4.91
N ASP A 75 18.16 -9.75 -4.87
CA ASP A 75 17.43 -8.66 -5.51
C ASP A 75 18.01 -8.32 -6.89
N ILE A 76 18.92 -9.15 -7.41
CA ILE A 76 19.45 -9.03 -8.77
C ILE A 76 18.61 -9.83 -9.76
N ASN A 77 18.13 -9.16 -10.81
CA ASN A 77 17.49 -9.78 -11.96
C ASN A 77 18.57 -10.37 -12.88
N PHE A 78 18.72 -11.69 -12.85
CA PHE A 78 19.71 -12.41 -13.67
C PHE A 78 19.36 -12.48 -15.17
N GLN A 79 18.15 -12.12 -15.58
CA GLN A 79 17.81 -12.01 -17.01
C GLN A 79 18.50 -10.79 -17.63
N VAL A 80 18.61 -9.71 -16.86
CA VAL A 80 19.27 -8.45 -17.25
C VAL A 80 20.77 -8.51 -16.93
N TYR A 81 21.13 -8.85 -15.68
CA TYR A 81 22.50 -8.89 -15.20
C TYR A 81 23.01 -10.33 -15.14
N LYS A 82 23.42 -10.84 -16.30
CA LYS A 82 23.88 -12.23 -16.43
C LYS A 82 25.24 -12.44 -15.76
N PRO A 83 25.46 -13.57 -15.05
CA PRO A 83 26.78 -13.90 -14.53
C PRO A 83 27.77 -14.18 -15.67
N GLY A 84 29.02 -13.73 -15.52
CA GLY A 84 30.04 -13.84 -16.57
C GLY A 84 30.55 -15.25 -16.89
N ARG A 85 30.15 -16.28 -16.11
CA ARG A 85 30.43 -17.70 -16.40
C ARG A 85 29.22 -18.55 -16.00
N GLU A 86 28.77 -19.44 -16.89
CA GLU A 86 27.83 -20.51 -16.56
C GLU A 86 28.52 -21.55 -15.67
N GLY A 87 28.45 -21.35 -14.36
CA GLY A 87 28.83 -22.34 -13.36
C GLY A 87 27.62 -23.17 -12.94
N ARG A 88 27.84 -24.43 -12.53
CA ARG A 88 26.81 -25.18 -11.78
C ARG A 88 26.68 -24.56 -10.39
N GLY A 89 25.58 -23.83 -10.14
CA GLY A 89 25.24 -23.26 -8.83
C GLY A 89 24.81 -21.80 -8.88
N ARG A 90 24.41 -21.25 -7.72
CA ARG A 90 24.05 -19.83 -7.60
C ARG A 90 25.31 -18.97 -7.79
N PRO A 91 25.32 -17.99 -8.72
CA PRO A 91 26.51 -17.18 -8.97
C PRO A 91 26.83 -16.31 -7.76
N SER A 92 28.13 -16.03 -7.55
CA SER A 92 28.56 -15.04 -6.57
C SER A 92 28.33 -13.63 -7.13
N ILE A 93 28.01 -12.66 -6.28
CA ILE A 93 27.77 -11.28 -6.73
C ILE A 93 28.94 -10.67 -7.51
N SER A 94 30.19 -11.04 -7.21
CA SER A 94 31.37 -10.59 -7.98
C SER A 94 31.41 -11.09 -9.41
N GLN A 95 30.66 -12.16 -9.72
CA GLN A 95 30.53 -12.69 -11.08
C GLN A 95 29.45 -11.94 -11.88
N VAL A 96 28.64 -11.13 -11.21
CA VAL A 96 27.43 -10.50 -11.75
C VAL A 96 27.64 -8.99 -11.87
N LEU A 97 28.18 -8.35 -10.82
CA LEU A 97 28.40 -6.90 -10.77
C LEU A 97 29.88 -6.57 -10.62
N LYS A 98 30.28 -5.44 -11.21
CA LYS A 98 31.63 -4.87 -11.10
C LYS A 98 31.58 -3.44 -10.58
N PRO A 99 32.56 -2.99 -9.79
CA PRO A 99 32.70 -1.57 -9.46
C PRO A 99 32.74 -0.69 -10.72
N GLY A 100 32.07 0.45 -10.66
CA GLY A 100 31.91 1.40 -11.76
C GLY A 100 30.79 1.07 -12.75
N GLN A 101 30.17 -0.11 -12.65
CA GLN A 101 29.08 -0.52 -13.55
C GLN A 101 27.83 0.34 -13.34
N LYS A 102 27.26 0.84 -14.44
CA LYS A 102 25.95 1.50 -14.49
C LYS A 102 24.85 0.46 -14.24
N ILE A 103 23.88 0.78 -13.39
CA ILE A 103 22.85 -0.14 -12.95
C ILE A 103 21.52 0.58 -12.72
N LEU A 104 20.43 -0.01 -13.19
CA LEU A 104 19.06 0.46 -12.94
C LEU A 104 18.54 -0.19 -11.65
N VAL A 105 18.09 0.61 -10.69
CA VAL A 105 17.67 0.13 -9.37
C VAL A 105 16.37 0.77 -8.92
N GLN A 106 15.54 0.01 -8.20
CA GLN A 106 14.32 0.49 -7.55
C GLN A 106 14.47 0.38 -6.02
N VAL A 107 13.97 1.37 -5.29
CA VAL A 107 13.96 1.37 -3.82
C VAL A 107 12.83 0.49 -3.30
N ILE A 108 13.17 -0.52 -2.50
CA ILE A 108 12.20 -1.43 -1.85
C ILE A 108 11.99 -1.11 -0.38
N LYS A 109 13.00 -0.52 0.28
CA LYS A 109 12.91 -0.04 1.66
C LYS A 109 13.71 1.23 1.78
N ASP A 110 13.12 2.21 2.44
CA ASP A 110 13.77 3.48 2.69
C ASP A 110 14.95 3.36 3.66
N GLU A 111 15.71 4.45 3.79
CA GLU A 111 16.82 4.56 4.73
C GLU A 111 16.33 4.45 6.18
N ILE A 112 17.04 3.68 7.00
CA ILE A 112 16.71 3.50 8.43
C ILE A 112 17.94 3.79 9.27
N GLY A 113 17.88 4.87 10.05
CA GLY A 113 18.93 5.27 10.99
C GLY A 113 20.25 5.59 10.27
N HIS A 114 21.18 4.65 10.27
CA HIS A 114 22.48 4.74 9.57
C HIS A 114 22.61 3.82 8.34
N LYS A 115 21.59 3.01 8.04
CA LYS A 115 21.58 2.09 6.90
C LYS A 115 20.99 2.78 5.68
N GLY A 116 21.69 2.71 4.54
CA GLY A 116 21.16 3.18 3.26
C GLY A 116 19.95 2.35 2.81
N ALA A 117 19.25 2.85 1.79
CA ALA A 117 18.04 2.23 1.27
C ALA A 117 18.32 0.81 0.74
N SER A 118 17.34 -0.09 0.86
CA SER A 118 17.43 -1.40 0.21
C SER A 118 16.95 -1.28 -1.24
N LEU A 119 17.70 -1.86 -2.17
CA LEU A 119 17.49 -1.73 -3.60
C LEU A 119 17.22 -3.09 -4.26
N THR A 120 16.53 -3.06 -5.39
CA THR A 120 16.33 -4.20 -6.30
C THR A 120 16.56 -3.80 -7.74
N THR A 121 16.93 -4.75 -8.57
CA THR A 121 16.93 -4.60 -10.04
C THR A 121 15.74 -5.33 -10.68
N ASN A 122 14.92 -6.00 -9.88
CA ASN A 122 13.62 -6.52 -10.31
C ASN A 122 12.61 -5.37 -10.26
N ILE A 123 12.63 -4.53 -11.30
CA ILE A 123 11.76 -3.36 -11.39
C ILE A 123 10.30 -3.81 -11.44
N SER A 124 9.43 -3.05 -10.76
CA SER A 124 7.99 -3.24 -10.82
C SER A 124 7.28 -1.89 -10.84
N LEU A 125 6.28 -1.74 -11.71
CA LEU A 125 5.47 -0.54 -11.81
C LEU A 125 4.04 -0.86 -11.40
N ALA A 126 3.56 -0.16 -10.38
CA ALA A 126 2.25 -0.30 -9.81
C ALA A 126 1.21 0.46 -10.64
N GLY A 127 0.32 -0.25 -11.34
CA GLY A 127 -0.90 0.34 -11.91
C GLY A 127 -2.11 0.05 -11.03
N ARG A 128 -3.29 0.47 -11.45
CA ARG A 128 -4.50 0.31 -10.64
C ARG A 128 -4.90 -1.17 -10.48
N PHE A 129 -4.85 -1.93 -11.57
CA PHE A 129 -5.30 -3.31 -11.62
C PHE A 129 -4.15 -4.30 -11.77
N LEU A 130 -3.02 -3.83 -12.32
CA LEU A 130 -1.86 -4.66 -12.62
C LEU A 130 -0.61 -4.13 -11.91
N VAL A 131 0.31 -5.04 -11.61
CA VAL A 131 1.72 -4.68 -11.38
C VAL A 131 2.49 -5.14 -12.61
N PHE A 132 3.05 -4.19 -13.36
CA PHE A 132 3.88 -4.48 -14.52
C PHE A 132 5.30 -4.81 -14.08
N MET A 133 5.87 -5.88 -14.63
CA MET A 133 7.22 -6.35 -14.33
C MET A 133 7.99 -6.47 -15.66
N PRO A 134 8.80 -5.47 -16.02
CA PRO A 134 9.71 -5.59 -17.15
C PRO A 134 10.77 -6.66 -16.89
N ASP A 135 11.30 -7.25 -17.96
CA ASP A 135 12.40 -8.21 -17.93
C ASP A 135 12.15 -9.39 -16.98
N SER A 136 10.90 -9.85 -16.95
CA SER A 136 10.43 -10.94 -16.12
C SER A 136 9.41 -11.77 -16.88
N ASP A 137 9.58 -13.08 -16.83
CA ASP A 137 8.64 -14.12 -17.29
C ASP A 137 7.66 -14.55 -16.18
N ARG A 138 7.85 -14.04 -14.95
CA ARG A 138 7.13 -14.47 -13.74
C ARG A 138 5.85 -13.67 -13.49
N GLY A 139 4.92 -13.70 -14.44
CA GLY A 139 3.58 -13.12 -14.26
C GLY A 139 2.67 -13.93 -13.31
N GLY A 140 1.55 -13.35 -12.89
CA GLY A 140 0.63 -14.08 -12.00
C GLY A 140 -0.62 -13.36 -11.56
N VAL A 141 -1.30 -13.95 -10.59
CA VAL A 141 -2.53 -13.44 -10.00
C VAL A 141 -2.31 -13.33 -8.49
N SER A 142 -2.74 -12.22 -7.88
CA SER A 142 -2.61 -11.94 -6.45
C SER A 142 -2.97 -13.16 -5.60
N LYS A 143 -2.18 -13.41 -4.55
CA LYS A 143 -2.43 -14.55 -3.63
C LYS A 143 -3.73 -14.43 -2.84
N LYS A 144 -4.28 -13.21 -2.70
CA LYS A 144 -5.55 -12.95 -2.01
C LYS A 144 -6.78 -13.46 -2.76
N ILE A 145 -6.62 -13.91 -4.00
CA ILE A 145 -7.70 -14.47 -4.82
C ILE A 145 -7.62 -15.99 -4.66
N GLU A 146 -8.54 -16.58 -3.91
CA GLU A 146 -8.49 -18.00 -3.54
C GLU A 146 -9.21 -18.91 -4.55
N ASP A 147 -10.19 -18.38 -5.28
CA ASP A 147 -10.95 -19.11 -6.30
C ASP A 147 -10.05 -19.52 -7.48
N GLU A 148 -9.79 -20.83 -7.61
CA GLU A 148 -8.91 -21.36 -8.66
C GLU A 148 -9.46 -21.22 -10.08
N ASP A 149 -10.78 -21.27 -10.27
CA ASP A 149 -11.39 -21.09 -11.60
C ASP A 149 -11.21 -19.64 -12.06
N GLN A 150 -11.42 -18.69 -11.15
CA GLN A 150 -11.12 -17.28 -11.41
C GLN A 150 -9.63 -17.06 -11.68
N ARG A 151 -8.73 -17.67 -10.88
CA ARG A 151 -7.28 -17.57 -11.10
C ARG A 151 -6.89 -18.12 -12.46
N ALA A 152 -7.43 -19.26 -12.87
CA ALA A 152 -7.15 -19.87 -14.17
C ALA A 152 -7.57 -18.95 -15.32
N ARG A 153 -8.78 -18.37 -15.23
CA ARG A 153 -9.27 -17.37 -16.20
C ARG A 153 -8.36 -16.14 -16.28
N LEU A 154 -8.00 -15.56 -15.14
CA LEU A 154 -7.15 -14.36 -15.07
C LEU A 154 -5.73 -14.62 -15.61
N ARG A 155 -5.14 -15.79 -15.30
CA ARG A 155 -3.87 -16.23 -15.88
C ARG A 155 -3.95 -16.34 -17.41
N HIS A 156 -5.07 -16.85 -17.95
CA HIS A 156 -5.27 -16.92 -19.40
C HIS A 156 -5.33 -15.52 -20.04
N LEU A 157 -6.02 -14.57 -19.40
CA LEU A 157 -6.06 -13.17 -19.87
C LEU A 157 -4.67 -12.53 -19.89
N LEU A 158 -3.84 -12.76 -18.86
CA LEU A 158 -2.47 -12.26 -18.80
C LEU A 158 -1.58 -12.76 -19.92
N LYS A 159 -1.74 -14.02 -20.36
CA LYS A 159 -1.01 -14.55 -21.53
C LYS A 159 -1.29 -13.77 -22.81
N GLY A 160 -2.48 -13.17 -22.93
CA GLY A 160 -2.85 -12.30 -24.05
C GLY A 160 -2.40 -10.85 -23.90
N LEU A 161 -1.85 -10.47 -22.73
CA LEU A 161 -1.35 -9.12 -22.43
C LEU A 161 0.18 -9.04 -22.47
N GLY A 162 0.84 -10.07 -21.93
CA GLY A 162 2.30 -10.13 -21.82
C GLY A 162 3.00 -10.29 -23.17
N SER A 163 4.26 -9.86 -23.21
CA SER A 163 5.20 -10.17 -24.31
C SER A 163 6.31 -11.08 -23.80
N GLU A 164 7.18 -11.57 -24.68
CA GLU A 164 8.29 -12.47 -24.27
C GLU A 164 9.20 -11.87 -23.19
N ASN A 165 9.30 -10.54 -23.09
CA ASN A 165 10.21 -9.83 -22.16
C ASN A 165 9.48 -8.98 -21.12
N SER A 166 8.18 -9.17 -20.90
CA SER A 166 7.46 -8.48 -19.83
C SER A 166 6.26 -9.27 -19.33
N SER A 167 6.03 -9.21 -18.03
CA SER A 167 4.91 -9.88 -17.39
C SER A 167 4.15 -8.92 -16.48
N ALA A 168 2.99 -9.36 -15.98
CA ALA A 168 2.22 -8.59 -15.04
C ALA A 168 1.57 -9.48 -13.98
N ILE A 169 1.27 -8.88 -12.83
CA ILE A 169 0.48 -9.48 -11.75
C ILE A 169 -0.87 -8.79 -11.67
N ILE A 170 -1.97 -9.54 -11.76
CA ILE A 170 -3.31 -9.01 -11.49
C ILE A 170 -3.50 -8.81 -9.98
N ARG A 171 -3.82 -7.58 -9.59
CA ARG A 171 -4.16 -7.16 -8.22
C ARG A 171 -5.57 -7.61 -7.84
N THR A 172 -5.88 -7.62 -6.55
CA THR A 172 -7.20 -8.00 -6.03
C THR A 172 -8.33 -7.12 -6.60
N VAL A 173 -8.09 -5.80 -6.76
CA VAL A 173 -9.07 -4.87 -7.37
C VAL A 173 -9.28 -5.11 -8.87
N GLY A 174 -8.36 -5.85 -9.51
CA GLY A 174 -8.39 -6.18 -10.94
C GLY A 174 -9.20 -7.42 -11.31
N VAL A 175 -9.77 -8.15 -10.34
CA VAL A 175 -10.44 -9.45 -10.58
C VAL A 175 -11.65 -9.33 -11.50
N ASP A 176 -12.53 -8.38 -11.21
CA ASP A 176 -13.80 -8.20 -11.91
C ASP A 176 -13.70 -7.26 -13.11
N ARG A 177 -12.47 -6.86 -13.48
CA ARG A 177 -12.23 -5.89 -14.54
C ARG A 177 -12.28 -6.50 -15.92
N SER A 178 -12.75 -5.70 -16.87
CA SER A 178 -12.79 -6.09 -18.27
C SER A 178 -11.38 -6.22 -18.84
N LEU A 179 -11.20 -7.07 -19.86
CA LEU A 179 -9.92 -7.19 -20.56
C LEU A 179 -9.48 -5.83 -21.16
N THR A 180 -10.43 -4.98 -21.56
CA THR A 180 -10.14 -3.65 -22.10
C THR A 180 -9.51 -2.73 -21.04
N GLU A 181 -10.03 -2.72 -19.81
CA GLU A 181 -9.46 -1.97 -18.70
C GLU A 181 -8.06 -2.49 -18.34
N LEU A 182 -7.89 -3.81 -18.24
CA LEU A 182 -6.59 -4.42 -17.97
C LEU A 182 -5.57 -4.09 -19.08
N LYS A 183 -5.98 -4.13 -20.36
CA LYS A 183 -5.13 -3.73 -21.50
C LYS A 183 -4.71 -2.26 -21.42
N ARG A 184 -5.63 -1.38 -21.04
CA ARG A 184 -5.34 0.05 -20.89
C ARG A 184 -4.31 0.28 -19.79
N ASP A 185 -4.54 -0.30 -18.61
CA ASP A 185 -3.62 -0.20 -17.47
C ASP A 185 -2.22 -0.72 -17.85
N TYR A 186 -2.15 -1.91 -18.46
CA TYR A 186 -0.89 -2.47 -18.96
C TYR A 186 -0.17 -1.56 -19.96
N THR A 187 -0.91 -0.95 -20.88
CA THR A 187 -0.33 -0.08 -21.91
C THR A 187 0.26 1.20 -21.32
N ILE A 188 -0.40 1.78 -20.31
CA ILE A 188 0.10 2.96 -19.59
C ILE A 188 1.39 2.62 -18.85
N LEU A 189 1.41 1.50 -18.11
CA LEU A 189 2.60 1.04 -17.40
C LEU A 189 3.76 0.73 -18.35
N ARG A 190 3.47 0.11 -19.49
CA ARG A 190 4.49 -0.17 -20.52
C ARG A 190 5.06 1.11 -21.14
N ARG A 191 4.24 2.15 -21.35
CA ARG A 191 4.73 3.45 -21.82
C ARG A 191 5.67 4.07 -20.79
N THR A 192 5.25 4.10 -19.53
CA THR A 192 6.06 4.60 -18.40
C THR A 192 7.40 3.86 -18.34
N TRP A 193 7.40 2.53 -18.50
CA TRP A 193 8.63 1.75 -18.56
C TRP A 193 9.54 2.13 -19.72
N ASN A 194 8.99 2.35 -20.93
CA ASN A 194 9.80 2.76 -22.07
C ASN A 194 10.45 4.13 -21.82
N GLU A 195 9.71 5.09 -21.26
CA GLU A 195 10.24 6.41 -20.89
C GLU A 195 11.40 6.30 -19.89
N ILE A 196 11.23 5.48 -18.83
CA ILE A 196 12.30 5.20 -17.86
C ILE A 196 13.54 4.58 -18.52
N LYS A 197 13.32 3.65 -19.47
CA LYS A 197 14.40 2.97 -20.16
C LYS A 197 15.17 3.92 -21.07
N ASP A 198 14.46 4.75 -21.83
CA ASP A 198 15.05 5.74 -22.72
C ASP A 198 15.89 6.75 -21.91
N GLU A 199 15.35 7.27 -20.80
CA GLU A 199 16.08 8.16 -19.89
C GLU A 199 17.29 7.47 -19.25
N TYR A 200 17.15 6.20 -18.85
CA TYR A 200 18.28 5.41 -18.36
C TYR A 200 19.36 5.22 -19.42
N GLU A 201 19.05 5.12 -20.71
CA GLU A 201 20.07 5.01 -21.76
C GLU A 201 20.86 6.32 -21.91
N GLU A 202 20.19 7.46 -21.84
CA GLU A 202 20.78 8.80 -21.99
C GLU A 202 21.55 9.26 -20.74
N GLN A 203 21.06 8.95 -19.54
CA GLN A 203 21.60 9.49 -18.30
C GLN A 203 22.89 8.77 -17.88
N ALA A 204 24.03 9.48 -17.92
CA ALA A 204 25.32 8.91 -17.52
C ALA A 204 25.59 8.98 -16.00
N ALA A 205 25.03 9.97 -15.31
CA ALA A 205 25.27 10.21 -13.88
C ALA A 205 24.19 9.54 -13.00
N PRO A 206 24.53 9.13 -11.77
CA PRO A 206 23.54 8.66 -10.82
C PRO A 206 22.44 9.70 -10.57
N GLY A 207 21.19 9.25 -10.47
CA GLY A 207 20.04 10.13 -10.23
C GLY A 207 18.70 9.44 -10.47
N ILE A 208 17.63 10.13 -10.11
CA ILE A 208 16.25 9.65 -10.25
C ILE A 208 15.84 9.58 -11.72
N LEU A 209 15.10 8.54 -12.08
CA LEU A 209 14.48 8.33 -13.40
C LEU A 209 12.96 8.24 -13.31
N TYR A 210 12.46 7.77 -12.17
CA TYR A 210 11.04 7.69 -11.90
C TYR A 210 10.79 7.99 -10.43
N GLN A 211 9.89 8.92 -10.19
CA GLN A 211 9.35 9.20 -8.88
C GLN A 211 8.00 8.51 -8.75
N GLU A 212 7.86 7.69 -7.72
CA GLU A 212 6.59 7.08 -7.35
C GLU A 212 5.58 8.16 -6.97
N GLU A 213 4.30 7.87 -7.21
CA GLU A 213 3.18 8.73 -6.85
C GLU A 213 3.21 9.13 -5.35
N ASP A 214 2.73 10.35 -5.06
CA ASP A 214 2.50 10.82 -3.70
C ASP A 214 1.46 9.96 -2.94
N ALA A 215 1.34 10.09 -1.61
CA ALA A 215 0.37 9.28 -0.87
C ALA A 215 -1.07 9.43 -1.38
N MET A 216 -1.47 10.62 -1.81
CA MET A 216 -2.82 10.88 -2.30
C MET A 216 -3.11 10.05 -3.55
N LEU A 217 -2.26 10.14 -4.57
CA LEU A 217 -2.42 9.38 -5.81
C LEU A 217 -2.24 7.88 -5.59
N ARG A 218 -1.27 7.44 -4.77
CA ARG A 218 -1.13 6.02 -4.39
C ARG A 218 -2.39 5.48 -3.72
N MET A 219 -2.99 6.24 -2.82
CA MET A 219 -4.21 5.84 -2.12
C MET A 219 -5.40 5.71 -3.08
N ILE A 220 -5.57 6.66 -3.99
CA ILE A 220 -6.59 6.58 -5.04
C ILE A 220 -6.32 5.36 -5.94
N ARG A 221 -5.08 5.16 -6.39
CA ARG A 221 -4.71 4.02 -7.24
C ARG A 221 -4.99 2.68 -6.57
N ASP A 222 -4.65 2.53 -5.29
CA ASP A 222 -4.66 1.25 -4.61
C ASP A 222 -6.02 0.90 -3.99
N TYR A 223 -6.82 1.90 -3.57
CA TYR A 223 -8.06 1.68 -2.83
C TYR A 223 -9.34 2.09 -3.57
N TYR A 224 -9.25 2.89 -4.64
CA TYR A 224 -10.46 3.28 -5.36
C TYR A 224 -11.11 2.08 -6.04
N ASN A 225 -12.43 2.00 -5.92
CA ASN A 225 -13.28 1.06 -6.63
C ASN A 225 -14.61 1.75 -7.03
N GLU A 226 -15.54 1.00 -7.62
CA GLU A 226 -16.81 1.57 -8.11
C GLU A 226 -17.77 2.03 -7.01
N SER A 227 -17.66 1.49 -5.79
CA SER A 227 -18.48 1.90 -4.64
C SER A 227 -18.01 3.20 -4.00
N VAL A 228 -16.91 3.80 -4.48
CA VAL A 228 -16.54 5.17 -4.14
C VAL A 228 -17.49 6.15 -4.82
N LYS A 229 -18.22 6.92 -4.01
CA LYS A 229 -19.19 7.91 -4.45
C LYS A 229 -18.52 9.23 -4.84
N GLU A 230 -17.63 9.72 -4.00
CA GLU A 230 -16.93 10.98 -4.21
C GLU A 230 -15.53 10.95 -3.56
N ILE A 231 -14.64 11.74 -4.16
CA ILE A 231 -13.33 12.06 -3.62
C ILE A 231 -13.31 13.57 -3.43
N VAL A 232 -13.08 14.01 -2.21
CA VAL A 232 -13.12 15.41 -1.82
C VAL A 232 -11.73 15.83 -1.38
N ILE A 233 -11.19 16.85 -2.04
CA ILE A 233 -9.85 17.40 -1.81
C ILE A 233 -10.03 18.87 -1.44
N ASP A 234 -9.37 19.36 -0.39
CA ASP A 234 -9.50 20.76 0.07
C ASP A 234 -8.41 21.71 -0.44
N GLU A 235 -7.41 21.20 -1.15
CA GLU A 235 -6.32 22.00 -1.70
C GLU A 235 -6.34 21.99 -3.25
N PRO A 236 -6.31 23.17 -3.92
CA PRO A 236 -6.43 23.28 -5.38
C PRO A 236 -5.34 22.57 -6.20
N ILE A 237 -4.08 22.58 -5.77
CA ILE A 237 -2.96 21.97 -6.51
C ILE A 237 -3.09 20.44 -6.47
N ALA A 238 -3.34 19.86 -5.30
CA ALA A 238 -3.61 18.44 -5.11
C ALA A 238 -4.85 18.00 -5.88
N PHE A 239 -5.90 18.82 -5.93
CA PHE A 239 -7.07 18.57 -6.78
C PHE A 239 -6.69 18.49 -8.26
N GLN A 240 -5.86 19.41 -8.74
CA GLN A 240 -5.40 19.40 -10.13
C GLN A 240 -4.56 18.14 -10.45
N HIS A 241 -3.67 17.73 -9.56
CA HIS A 241 -2.90 16.48 -9.71
C HIS A 241 -3.83 15.25 -9.77
N ALA A 242 -4.81 15.17 -8.87
CA ALA A 242 -5.81 14.10 -8.90
C ALA A 242 -6.63 14.12 -10.21
N LEU A 243 -7.00 15.31 -10.70
CA LEU A 243 -7.75 15.44 -11.95
C LEU A 243 -6.95 14.92 -13.15
N GLU A 244 -5.65 15.19 -13.22
CA GLU A 244 -4.75 14.66 -14.26
C GLU A 244 -4.62 13.14 -14.20
N PHE A 245 -4.51 12.58 -13.00
CA PHE A 245 -4.55 11.14 -12.78
C PHE A 245 -5.86 10.53 -13.28
N PHE A 246 -7.01 11.12 -12.93
CA PHE A 246 -8.31 10.65 -13.40
C PHE A 246 -8.47 10.74 -14.92
N LYS A 247 -7.99 11.82 -15.56
CA LYS A 247 -8.01 11.94 -17.03
C LYS A 247 -7.24 10.80 -17.71
N THR A 248 -6.09 10.44 -17.16
CA THR A 248 -5.22 9.39 -17.70
C THR A 248 -5.78 7.99 -17.46
N HIS A 249 -6.17 7.69 -16.22
CA HIS A 249 -6.50 6.33 -15.77
C HIS A 249 -8.00 6.03 -15.74
N MET A 250 -8.85 7.00 -15.43
CA MET A 250 -10.29 6.81 -15.15
C MET A 250 -11.16 7.95 -15.71
N PRO A 251 -11.14 8.24 -17.01
CA PRO A 251 -11.75 9.45 -17.53
C PRO A 251 -13.27 9.54 -17.31
N ALA A 252 -13.97 8.41 -17.20
CA ALA A 252 -15.40 8.36 -16.94
C ALA A 252 -15.78 8.79 -15.51
N GLU A 253 -14.84 8.66 -14.56
CA GLU A 253 -15.08 8.88 -13.12
C GLU A 253 -14.73 10.30 -12.66
N GLN A 254 -14.26 11.17 -13.55
CA GLN A 254 -13.81 12.54 -13.22
C GLN A 254 -14.85 13.35 -12.43
N LYS A 255 -16.14 13.11 -12.65
CA LYS A 255 -17.24 13.82 -11.98
C LYS A 255 -17.32 13.55 -10.47
N LYS A 256 -16.68 12.48 -9.98
CA LYS A 256 -16.64 12.13 -8.56
C LYS A 256 -15.59 12.92 -7.78
N LEU A 257 -14.66 13.59 -8.47
CA LEU A 257 -13.66 14.45 -7.85
C LEU A 257 -14.28 15.82 -7.54
N GLN A 258 -14.19 16.26 -6.29
CA GLN A 258 -14.76 17.51 -5.79
C GLN A 258 -13.69 18.33 -5.06
N LEU A 259 -13.59 19.62 -5.39
CA LEU A 259 -12.77 20.57 -4.64
C LEU A 259 -13.62 21.16 -3.51
N TYR A 260 -13.15 21.01 -2.28
CA TYR A 260 -13.78 21.57 -1.10
C TYR A 260 -13.32 23.00 -0.85
N LEU A 261 -14.26 23.92 -0.73
CA LEU A 261 -14.02 25.36 -0.49
C LEU A 261 -14.85 25.88 0.69
N GLY A 262 -15.24 25.00 1.61
CA GLY A 262 -16.04 25.36 2.78
C GLY A 262 -15.25 26.13 3.83
N GLU A 263 -15.96 26.86 4.70
CA GLU A 263 -15.35 27.66 5.78
C GLU A 263 -14.79 26.81 6.93
N LYS A 264 -15.40 25.64 7.19
CA LYS A 264 -14.90 24.68 8.19
C LYS A 264 -13.84 23.79 7.55
N SER A 265 -12.94 23.20 8.35
CA SER A 265 -12.02 22.18 7.81
C SER A 265 -12.80 21.01 7.20
N LEU A 266 -12.22 20.36 6.20
CA LEU A 266 -12.85 19.24 5.49
C LEU A 266 -13.34 18.17 6.48
N PHE A 267 -12.47 17.72 7.38
CA PHE A 267 -12.78 16.68 8.36
C PHE A 267 -13.83 17.10 9.40
N SER A 268 -13.84 18.37 9.79
CA SER A 268 -14.89 18.92 10.65
C SER A 268 -16.24 18.96 9.94
N SER A 269 -16.26 19.27 8.64
CA SER A 269 -17.52 19.33 7.87
C SER A 269 -18.17 17.96 7.67
N TYR A 270 -17.37 16.89 7.67
CA TYR A 270 -17.83 15.50 7.62
C TYR A 270 -17.97 14.84 9.01
N GLU A 271 -17.80 15.58 10.11
CA GLU A 271 -17.96 15.10 11.50
C GLU A 271 -17.00 13.95 11.89
N ILE A 272 -15.79 13.91 11.32
CA ILE A 272 -14.82 12.83 11.59
C ILE A 272 -13.68 13.22 12.54
N GLU A 273 -13.51 14.50 12.86
CA GLU A 273 -12.45 14.99 13.75
C GLU A 273 -12.43 14.26 15.10
N GLY A 274 -13.61 14.08 15.72
CA GLY A 274 -13.72 13.37 16.99
C GLY A 274 -13.38 11.87 16.88
N GLN A 275 -13.55 11.25 15.72
CA GLN A 275 -13.12 9.86 15.50
C GLN A 275 -11.59 9.76 15.37
N ILE A 276 -10.95 10.78 14.79
CA ILE A 276 -9.49 10.90 14.68
C ILE A 276 -8.88 11.16 16.06
N GLU A 277 -9.49 12.03 16.87
CA GLU A 277 -9.02 12.35 18.23
C GLU A 277 -8.93 11.10 19.12
N VAL A 278 -9.92 10.19 19.03
CA VAL A 278 -9.93 8.91 19.74
C VAL A 278 -8.71 8.04 19.43
N LEU A 279 -8.07 8.18 18.26
CA LEU A 279 -6.88 7.42 17.87
C LEU A 279 -5.66 7.75 18.74
N HIS A 280 -5.63 8.92 19.38
CA HIS A 280 -4.58 9.30 20.32
C HIS A 280 -4.81 8.79 21.74
N HIS A 281 -6.00 8.28 22.04
CA HIS A 281 -6.35 7.74 23.34
C HIS A 281 -6.12 6.23 23.41
N HIS A 282 -5.81 5.74 24.60
CA HIS A 282 -5.74 4.29 24.86
C HIS A 282 -7.13 3.66 24.97
N GLN A 283 -8.11 4.41 25.45
CA GLN A 283 -9.48 3.94 25.64
C GLN A 283 -10.35 4.33 24.45
N VAL A 284 -11.09 3.37 23.90
CA VAL A 284 -11.99 3.57 22.76
C VAL A 284 -13.41 3.18 23.18
N PRO A 285 -14.41 4.09 23.12
CA PRO A 285 -15.77 3.76 23.51
C PRO A 285 -16.44 2.82 22.49
N LEU A 286 -17.27 1.91 22.99
CA LEU A 286 -18.12 1.02 22.18
C LEU A 286 -19.57 1.55 22.14
N PRO A 287 -20.33 1.24 21.06
CA PRO A 287 -21.70 1.72 20.89
C PRO A 287 -22.63 1.48 22.09
N SER A 288 -22.54 0.32 22.73
CA SER A 288 -23.40 -0.07 23.87
C SER A 288 -22.90 0.41 25.24
N GLY A 289 -21.91 1.32 25.27
CA GLY A 289 -21.36 1.91 26.50
C GLY A 289 -20.21 1.14 27.15
N GLY A 290 -19.72 0.09 26.49
CA GLY A 290 -18.44 -0.55 26.81
C GLY A 290 -17.25 0.27 26.30
N SER A 291 -16.04 -0.27 26.44
CA SER A 291 -14.84 0.33 25.87
C SER A 291 -13.71 -0.69 25.67
N LEU A 292 -12.87 -0.44 24.67
CA LEU A 292 -11.59 -1.10 24.51
C LEU A 292 -10.49 -0.33 25.23
N VAL A 293 -9.47 -1.02 25.73
CA VAL A 293 -8.21 -0.41 26.18
C VAL A 293 -7.07 -1.02 25.38
N ILE A 294 -6.40 -0.20 24.56
CA ILE A 294 -5.35 -0.62 23.63
C ILE A 294 -3.98 -0.21 24.18
N MET A 295 -3.11 -1.19 24.42
CA MET A 295 -1.75 -1.01 24.95
C MET A 295 -0.69 -1.65 24.05
N PRO A 296 -0.02 -0.86 23.20
CA PRO A 296 1.17 -1.29 22.49
C PRO A 296 2.35 -1.50 23.46
N THR A 297 3.05 -2.62 23.33
CA THR A 297 4.30 -2.93 24.04
C THR A 297 5.43 -3.11 23.01
N GLU A 298 6.64 -3.43 23.47
CA GLU A 298 7.77 -3.69 22.58
C GLU A 298 7.55 -4.89 21.65
N ALA A 299 6.86 -5.93 22.13
CA ALA A 299 6.73 -7.21 21.41
C ALA A 299 5.33 -7.50 20.88
N LEU A 300 4.30 -6.92 21.50
CA LEU A 300 2.89 -7.20 21.18
C LEU A 300 1.97 -6.03 21.49
N VAL A 301 0.76 -6.06 20.94
CA VAL A 301 -0.33 -5.15 21.30
C VAL A 301 -1.35 -5.92 22.14
N ALA A 302 -1.59 -5.46 23.36
CA ALA A 302 -2.63 -6.01 24.24
C ALA A 302 -3.90 -5.15 24.16
N ILE A 303 -5.06 -5.79 24.05
CA ILE A 303 -6.36 -5.14 24.00
C ILE A 303 -7.29 -5.77 25.03
N ASP A 304 -7.83 -4.96 25.93
CA ASP A 304 -8.79 -5.37 26.96
C ASP A 304 -10.20 -4.85 26.62
N VAL A 305 -11.23 -5.66 26.86
CA VAL A 305 -12.64 -5.37 26.54
C VAL A 305 -13.45 -5.17 27.82
N ASN A 306 -13.94 -3.95 28.02
CA ASN A 306 -14.78 -3.61 29.16
C ASN A 306 -16.24 -3.43 28.74
N SER A 307 -17.19 -4.07 29.42
CA SER A 307 -18.64 -3.88 29.20
C SER A 307 -19.17 -2.56 29.74
N GLY A 308 -18.38 -1.84 30.54
CA GLY A 308 -18.75 -0.54 31.09
C GLY A 308 -20.04 -0.59 31.91
N ARG A 309 -20.81 0.51 31.91
CA ARG A 309 -22.12 0.57 32.59
C ARG A 309 -23.27 0.08 31.69
N SER A 310 -23.05 -0.96 30.89
CA SER A 310 -24.11 -1.59 30.08
C SER A 310 -25.08 -2.38 30.97
N ASN A 311 -25.78 -1.71 31.88
CA ASN A 311 -26.77 -2.30 32.80
C ASN A 311 -28.13 -2.57 32.11
N GLN A 312 -28.15 -2.72 30.79
CA GLN A 312 -29.40 -2.80 30.03
C GLN A 312 -30.00 -4.20 29.92
N GLU A 313 -29.34 -5.25 30.45
CA GLU A 313 -29.87 -6.61 30.41
C GLU A 313 -29.79 -7.32 31.77
N ARG A 314 -30.82 -8.11 32.08
CA ARG A 314 -30.81 -9.06 33.21
C ARG A 314 -29.88 -10.26 32.97
N ASN A 315 -29.34 -10.41 31.76
CA ASN A 315 -28.56 -11.57 31.32
C ASN A 315 -27.11 -11.16 31.02
N VAL A 316 -26.20 -11.49 31.93
CA VAL A 316 -24.76 -11.18 31.83
C VAL A 316 -24.15 -11.77 30.56
N GLU A 317 -24.55 -12.99 30.19
CA GLU A 317 -24.02 -13.69 29.01
C GLU A 317 -24.38 -12.98 27.69
N ALA A 318 -25.60 -12.45 27.59
CA ALA A 318 -26.04 -11.72 26.41
C ALA A 318 -25.29 -10.38 26.26
N THR A 319 -25.03 -9.70 27.38
CA THR A 319 -24.25 -8.46 27.39
C THR A 319 -22.79 -8.72 27.05
N ALA A 320 -22.20 -9.81 27.54
CA ALA A 320 -20.84 -10.23 27.18
C ALA A 320 -20.73 -10.49 25.67
N LEU A 321 -21.65 -11.29 25.10
CA LEU A 321 -21.68 -11.57 23.66
C LEU A 321 -21.81 -10.29 22.83
N ARG A 322 -22.79 -9.42 23.15
CA ARG A 322 -22.96 -8.15 22.41
C ARG A 322 -21.71 -7.29 22.47
N THR A 323 -21.14 -7.12 23.67
CA THR A 323 -19.94 -6.28 23.85
C THR A 323 -18.75 -6.86 23.08
N ASN A 324 -18.56 -8.18 23.10
CA ASN A 324 -17.47 -8.83 22.38
C ASN A 324 -17.64 -8.74 20.86
N LEU A 325 -18.87 -8.81 20.33
CA LEU A 325 -19.13 -8.58 18.90
C LEU A 325 -18.81 -7.13 18.49
N GLU A 326 -19.24 -6.15 19.28
CA GLU A 326 -18.88 -4.74 19.06
C GLU A 326 -17.36 -4.54 19.16
N ALA A 327 -16.73 -5.17 20.14
CA ALA A 327 -15.30 -5.13 20.35
C ALA A 327 -14.53 -5.74 19.17
N ALA A 328 -14.95 -6.90 18.65
CA ALA A 328 -14.29 -7.54 17.51
C ALA A 328 -14.29 -6.64 16.27
N GLU A 329 -15.43 -6.00 15.96
CA GLU A 329 -15.53 -5.05 14.85
C GLU A 329 -14.61 -3.84 15.09
N GLU A 330 -14.66 -3.24 16.27
CA GLU A 330 -13.92 -2.02 16.60
C GLU A 330 -12.41 -2.28 16.73
N VAL A 331 -11.98 -3.42 17.25
CA VAL A 331 -10.58 -3.85 17.28
C VAL A 331 -10.04 -3.90 15.85
N SER A 332 -10.75 -4.57 14.94
CA SER A 332 -10.32 -4.67 13.54
C SER A 332 -10.12 -3.29 12.90
N ARG A 333 -11.01 -2.33 13.24
CA ARG A 333 -10.97 -0.96 12.76
C ARG A 333 -9.80 -0.17 13.35
N GLN A 334 -9.63 -0.23 14.67
CA GLN A 334 -8.55 0.46 15.39
C GLN A 334 -7.16 -0.02 14.96
N LEU A 335 -7.00 -1.32 14.70
CA LEU A 335 -5.75 -1.87 14.18
C LEU A 335 -5.37 -1.24 12.83
N ARG A 336 -6.34 -1.04 11.93
CA ARG A 336 -6.11 -0.35 10.65
C ARG A 336 -5.80 1.12 10.84
N LEU A 337 -6.64 1.84 11.61
CA LEU A 337 -6.52 3.28 11.82
C LEU A 337 -5.22 3.70 12.52
N ARG A 338 -4.70 2.85 13.40
CA ARG A 338 -3.45 3.09 14.14
C ARG A 338 -2.24 2.45 13.47
N ASN A 339 -2.43 1.78 12.32
CA ASN A 339 -1.39 1.01 11.63
C ASN A 339 -0.65 0.04 12.58
N LEU A 340 -1.39 -0.67 13.44
CA LEU A 340 -0.83 -1.62 14.40
C LEU A 340 -0.66 -3.00 13.76
N GLY A 341 0.54 -3.58 13.89
CA GLY A 341 0.86 -4.91 13.37
C GLY A 341 1.76 -5.70 14.32
N GLY A 342 1.99 -6.97 14.01
CA GLY A 342 2.71 -7.91 14.86
C GLY A 342 1.77 -8.81 15.66
N LEU A 343 2.23 -9.30 16.82
CA LEU A 343 1.40 -10.11 17.70
C LEU A 343 0.35 -9.23 18.39
N ILE A 344 -0.93 -9.57 18.20
CA ILE A 344 -2.07 -8.87 18.80
C ILE A 344 -2.79 -9.87 19.70
N VAL A 345 -3.01 -9.47 20.96
CA VAL A 345 -3.72 -10.27 21.96
C VAL A 345 -4.96 -9.49 22.38
N VAL A 346 -6.13 -10.10 22.21
CA VAL A 346 -7.42 -9.51 22.59
C VAL A 346 -7.99 -10.32 23.74
N ASP A 347 -8.17 -9.68 24.89
CA ASP A 347 -8.79 -10.23 26.09
C ASP A 347 -10.29 -9.90 26.06
N PHE A 348 -11.07 -10.81 25.45
CA PHE A 348 -12.52 -10.68 25.39
C PHE A 348 -13.15 -11.03 26.74
N ILE A 349 -14.35 -10.51 26.99
CA ILE A 349 -15.13 -10.86 28.18
C ILE A 349 -15.44 -12.36 28.15
N ASP A 350 -15.24 -13.03 29.28
CA ASP A 350 -15.53 -14.46 29.42
C ASP A 350 -16.98 -14.80 29.02
N MET A 351 -17.12 -15.84 28.21
CA MET A 351 -18.41 -16.40 27.78
C MET A 351 -18.41 -17.91 28.04
N GLU A 352 -19.43 -18.40 28.74
CA GLU A 352 -19.55 -19.83 29.06
C GLU A 352 -19.96 -20.65 27.83
N ASN A 353 -20.82 -20.08 26.99
CA ASN A 353 -21.38 -20.77 25.84
C ASN A 353 -20.39 -20.80 24.66
N THR A 354 -19.98 -22.01 24.26
CA THR A 354 -19.08 -22.20 23.10
C THR A 354 -19.63 -21.62 21.80
N LYS A 355 -20.96 -21.58 21.59
CA LYS A 355 -21.55 -20.94 20.42
C LYS A 355 -21.30 -19.44 20.38
N ASN A 356 -21.25 -18.80 21.55
CA ASN A 356 -20.98 -17.37 21.67
C ASN A 356 -19.51 -17.06 21.37
N ARG A 357 -18.58 -17.88 21.90
CA ARG A 357 -17.14 -17.77 21.55
C ARG A 357 -16.89 -17.89 20.05
N LEU A 358 -17.47 -18.91 19.42
CA LEU A 358 -17.36 -19.13 17.97
C LEU A 358 -18.04 -18.05 17.11
N ALA A 359 -18.92 -17.23 17.68
CA ALA A 359 -19.54 -16.13 16.95
C ALA A 359 -18.68 -14.85 16.96
N VAL A 360 -17.77 -14.74 17.94
CA VAL A 360 -16.84 -13.62 18.09
C VAL A 360 -15.53 -13.89 17.37
N GLU A 361 -15.04 -15.13 17.43
CA GLU A 361 -13.91 -15.63 16.63
C GLU A 361 -14.23 -15.64 15.13
#